data_AF-A0A2U1NVC0-F1
#
_entry.id   AF-A0A2U1NVC0-F1
#
_cell.length_a   1.000
_cell.length_b   1.000
_cell.length_c   1.000
_cell.angle_alpha   90.00
_cell.angle_beta   90.00
_cell.angle_gamma   90.00
#
_symmetry.space_group_name_H-M   'P 1'
#
loop_
_entity.id
_entity.type
_entity.pdbx_description
1 polymer ?
#
loop_
_entity_poly.entity_id
_entity_poly.type
_entity_poly.pdbx_seq_one_letter_code
_entity_poly.pdbx_strand_id
1 'polypeptide(L)'
;MGISLDSLMSRKIYNGRHTSFWSDCWIDDQGPLEIRFPRLYALETYKTCSVADRWVSENGVWHSKRSWRRQPNGRATDELSNLSSLISGLVLNFSRDDEWTWSLEASGGFSVQSLSKLIQINMFAIEDSSLSFRWNSWAPRKINICAWRVSLNRLPKKDNLMRRGIALSLSVCLFCGKEEESRDHCFLLCLIIKIIWKKVWSWWKSPSLFCPSLDDILKGISSFSTTSWCQSFYTLYACLFYGTYGGGETRFCTHKPKTRRHQFVTRIFSLHFKGCHSFGHQIGLLSTGSYGTIGFRVLVF
;
A
#
# COMPACT_ATOMS: atom_id res chain seq x y z
N MET A 1 -4.94 -5.13 -1.38
CA MET A 1 -5.26 -3.93 -2.20
C MET A 1 -6.29 -4.21 -3.29
N GLY A 2 -6.87 -5.42 -3.42
CA GLY A 2 -8.13 -5.68 -4.14
C GLY A 2 -8.12 -5.48 -5.67
N ILE A 3 -7.09 -4.87 -6.23
CA ILE A 3 -6.98 -4.60 -7.66
C ILE A 3 -6.29 -5.79 -8.32
N SER A 4 -7.02 -6.52 -9.17
CA SER A 4 -6.43 -7.54 -10.02
C SER A 4 -5.81 -6.87 -11.25
N LEU A 5 -4.48 -6.85 -11.34
CA LEU A 5 -3.77 -6.32 -12.51
C LEU A 5 -4.09 -7.12 -13.77
N ASP A 6 -4.38 -8.41 -13.60
CA ASP A 6 -4.71 -9.34 -14.69
C ASP A 6 -6.03 -8.98 -15.39
N SER A 7 -6.92 -8.23 -14.72
CA SER A 7 -8.14 -7.67 -15.33
C SER A 7 -7.91 -6.33 -16.05
N LEU A 8 -6.73 -5.72 -15.89
CA LEU A 8 -6.38 -4.43 -16.49
C LEU A 8 -5.45 -4.58 -17.70
N MET A 9 -4.76 -5.73 -17.79
CA MET A 9 -3.86 -6.08 -18.87
C MET A 9 -4.44 -7.21 -19.70
N SER A 10 -4.52 -7.00 -21.01
CA SER A 10 -4.89 -8.04 -21.96
C SER A 10 -3.83 -8.16 -23.06
N ARG A 11 -3.79 -9.33 -23.72
CA ARG A 11 -2.91 -9.63 -24.83
C ARG A 11 -3.64 -9.40 -26.14
N LYS A 12 -3.11 -8.52 -26.97
CA LYS A 12 -3.53 -8.34 -28.36
C LYS A 12 -2.73 -9.30 -29.23
N ILE A 13 -3.43 -10.28 -29.81
CA ILE A 13 -2.78 -11.34 -30.57
C ILE A 13 -2.51 -10.92 -32.01
N TYR A 14 -1.31 -11.27 -32.44
CA TYR A 14 -0.90 -11.27 -33.82
C TYR A 14 -0.39 -12.67 -34.18
N ASN A 15 0.87 -13.00 -33.88
CA ASN A 15 1.43 -14.31 -34.22
C ASN A 15 1.10 -15.40 -33.20
N GLY A 16 0.66 -15.04 -32.00
CA GLY A 16 0.23 -15.95 -30.94
C GLY A 16 1.36 -16.76 -30.29
N ARG A 17 2.63 -16.49 -30.58
CA ARG A 17 3.78 -17.30 -30.12
C ARG A 17 4.17 -17.02 -28.67
N HIS A 18 3.92 -15.79 -28.23
CA HIS A 18 4.30 -15.32 -26.89
C HIS A 18 3.08 -15.08 -25.99
N THR A 19 1.92 -15.56 -26.42
CA THR A 19 0.66 -15.50 -25.68
C THR A 19 0.28 -16.91 -25.27
N SER A 20 0.14 -17.14 -23.96
CA SER A 20 -0.34 -18.41 -23.40
C SER A 20 -1.80 -18.62 -23.79
N PHE A 21 -2.13 -19.79 -24.33
CA PHE A 21 -3.51 -20.10 -24.72
C PHE A 21 -4.45 -20.10 -23.52
N TRP A 22 -4.00 -20.61 -22.36
CA TRP A 22 -4.88 -20.82 -21.21
C TRP A 22 -4.82 -19.71 -20.15
N SER A 23 -3.63 -19.18 -19.90
CA SER A 23 -3.38 -18.33 -18.72
C SER A 23 -3.36 -16.83 -19.03
N ASP A 24 -3.18 -16.43 -20.30
CA ASP A 24 -3.26 -15.02 -20.68
C ASP A 24 -4.70 -14.61 -21.05
N CYS A 25 -5.05 -13.35 -20.79
CA CYS A 25 -6.33 -12.75 -21.19
C CYS A 25 -6.24 -12.25 -22.64
N TRP A 26 -6.71 -13.02 -23.63
CA TRP A 26 -6.49 -12.68 -25.05
C TRP A 26 -7.70 -12.77 -25.98
N ILE A 27 -8.81 -13.37 -25.54
CA ILE A 27 -10.06 -13.45 -26.33
C ILE A 27 -11.01 -12.30 -25.98
N ASP A 28 -11.22 -12.06 -24.69
CA ASP A 28 -12.13 -11.04 -24.18
C ASP A 28 -11.74 -10.56 -22.77
N ASP A 29 -12.52 -9.61 -22.26
CA ASP A 29 -12.34 -9.03 -20.93
C ASP A 29 -12.87 -9.94 -19.80
N GLN A 30 -13.27 -11.18 -20.10
CA GLN A 30 -13.79 -12.13 -19.09
C GLN A 30 -12.67 -12.95 -18.42
N GLY A 31 -11.41 -12.65 -18.72
CA GLY A 31 -10.24 -13.23 -18.08
C GLY A 31 -9.69 -14.48 -18.78
N PRO A 32 -8.74 -15.18 -18.12
CA PRO A 32 -8.05 -16.33 -18.71
C PRO A 32 -8.99 -17.52 -19.00
N LEU A 33 -8.70 -18.26 -20.07
CA LEU A 33 -9.50 -19.40 -20.49
C LEU A 33 -9.48 -20.55 -19.48
N GLU A 34 -8.43 -20.68 -18.67
CA GLU A 34 -8.36 -21.70 -17.60
C GLU A 34 -9.41 -21.49 -16.50
N ILE A 35 -9.82 -20.25 -16.26
CA ILE A 35 -10.87 -19.92 -15.28
C ILE A 35 -12.25 -20.15 -15.90
N ARG A 36 -12.42 -19.75 -17.17
CA ARG A 36 -13.71 -19.82 -17.88
C ARG A 36 -14.09 -21.24 -18.31
N PHE A 37 -13.11 -22.04 -18.72
CA PHE A 37 -13.28 -23.40 -19.21
C PHE A 37 -12.43 -24.39 -18.39
N PRO A 38 -12.70 -24.52 -17.08
CA PRO A 38 -11.85 -25.28 -16.17
C PRO A 38 -11.83 -26.77 -16.50
N ARG A 39 -12.89 -27.32 -17.12
CA ARG A 39 -12.93 -28.74 -17.48
C ARG A 39 -12.05 -29.00 -18.70
N LEU A 40 -12.11 -28.12 -19.70
CA LEU A 40 -11.19 -28.20 -20.84
C LEU A 40 -9.76 -27.98 -20.41
N TYR A 41 -9.52 -26.98 -19.57
CA TYR A 41 -8.20 -26.74 -19.02
C TYR A 41 -7.70 -28.00 -18.33
N ALA A 42 -8.47 -28.64 -17.44
CA ALA A 42 -8.07 -29.89 -16.78
C ALA A 42 -7.67 -31.01 -17.77
N LEU A 43 -8.37 -31.12 -18.90
CA LEU A 43 -8.11 -32.11 -19.95
C LEU A 43 -6.87 -31.82 -20.81
N GLU A 44 -6.39 -30.57 -20.87
CA GLU A 44 -5.21 -30.20 -21.64
C GLU A 44 -3.96 -30.94 -21.14
N THR A 45 -3.17 -31.46 -22.06
CA THR A 45 -1.91 -32.13 -21.74
C THR A 45 -0.82 -31.11 -21.43
N TYR A 46 -0.70 -30.07 -22.26
CA TYR A 46 0.32 -29.03 -22.14
C TYR A 46 -0.31 -27.70 -21.70
N LYS A 47 -0.23 -27.36 -20.41
CA LYS A 47 -0.86 -26.15 -19.86
C LYS A 47 -0.20 -24.86 -20.34
N THR A 48 1.08 -24.91 -20.67
CA THR A 48 1.91 -23.77 -21.07
C THR A 48 1.97 -23.60 -22.60
N CYS A 49 0.99 -24.14 -23.33
CA CYS A 49 0.94 -24.00 -24.79
C CYS A 49 0.59 -22.57 -25.20
N SER A 50 1.18 -22.13 -26.31
CA SER A 50 0.87 -20.83 -26.91
C SER A 50 -0.40 -20.87 -27.77
N VAL A 51 -0.91 -19.71 -28.15
CA VAL A 51 -2.03 -19.60 -29.09
C VAL A 51 -1.65 -20.17 -30.45
N ALA A 52 -0.42 -19.90 -30.92
CA ALA A 52 0.11 -20.45 -32.17
C ALA A 52 0.20 -21.98 -32.17
N ASP A 53 0.41 -22.62 -31.01
CA ASP A 53 0.47 -24.08 -30.89
C ASP A 53 -0.91 -24.75 -30.98
N ARG A 54 -1.97 -24.01 -30.64
CA ARG A 54 -3.34 -24.52 -30.52
C ARG A 54 -4.25 -24.07 -31.65
N TRP A 55 -3.90 -23.00 -32.35
CA TRP A 55 -4.66 -22.47 -33.48
C TRP A 55 -3.74 -22.41 -34.71
N VAL A 56 -3.94 -23.35 -35.63
CA VAL A 56 -3.01 -23.60 -36.74
C VAL A 56 -3.78 -23.50 -38.06
N SER A 57 -3.12 -22.97 -39.09
CA SER A 57 -3.64 -22.94 -40.45
C SER A 57 -3.02 -24.07 -41.26
N GLU A 58 -3.85 -25.02 -41.71
CA GLU A 58 -3.45 -26.05 -42.67
C GLU A 58 -4.28 -25.85 -43.93
N ASN A 59 -3.61 -25.75 -45.09
CA ASN A 59 -4.24 -25.52 -46.39
C ASN A 59 -5.16 -24.27 -46.44
N GLY A 60 -4.81 -23.23 -45.68
CA GLY A 60 -5.60 -21.99 -45.61
C GLY A 60 -6.83 -22.07 -44.69
N VAL A 61 -7.05 -23.21 -44.03
CA VAL A 61 -8.15 -23.41 -43.08
C VAL A 61 -7.61 -23.43 -41.65
N TRP A 62 -8.12 -22.52 -40.84
CA TRP A 62 -7.82 -22.47 -39.42
C TRP A 62 -8.57 -23.54 -38.64
N HIS A 63 -7.84 -24.28 -37.82
CA HIS A 63 -8.43 -25.27 -36.94
C HIS A 63 -7.65 -25.37 -35.63
N SER A 64 -8.31 -25.94 -34.63
CA SER A 64 -7.71 -26.11 -33.31
C SER A 64 -6.93 -27.42 -33.22
N LYS A 65 -5.61 -27.33 -33.03
CA LYS A 65 -4.74 -28.48 -32.78
C LYS A 65 -4.82 -28.87 -31.31
N ARG A 66 -5.72 -29.79 -30.99
CA ARG A 66 -6.05 -30.17 -29.61
C ARG A 66 -5.15 -31.28 -29.08
N SER A 67 -4.72 -31.17 -27.82
CA SER A 67 -3.86 -32.15 -27.15
C SER A 67 -4.50 -32.64 -25.83
N TRP A 68 -5.69 -33.23 -25.92
CA TRP A 68 -6.41 -33.69 -24.74
C TRP A 68 -5.84 -35.01 -24.20
N ARG A 69 -5.75 -35.12 -22.86
CA ARG A 69 -5.43 -36.39 -22.18
C ARG A 69 -6.48 -37.47 -22.43
N ARG A 70 -7.73 -37.04 -22.61
CA ARG A 70 -8.88 -37.84 -23.01
C ARG A 70 -9.90 -36.94 -23.71
N GLN A 71 -10.71 -37.49 -24.61
CA GLN A 71 -11.71 -36.70 -25.33
C GLN A 71 -12.71 -36.04 -24.36
N PRO A 72 -13.04 -34.75 -24.56
CA PRO A 72 -14.08 -34.08 -23.80
C PRO A 72 -15.41 -34.82 -23.92
N ASN A 73 -16.11 -35.00 -22.80
CA ASN A 73 -17.42 -35.63 -22.75
C ASN A 73 -18.34 -34.90 -21.77
N GLY A 74 -19.65 -35.13 -21.92
CA GLY A 74 -20.68 -34.45 -21.13
C GLY A 74 -20.52 -32.93 -21.16
N ARG A 75 -20.46 -32.31 -19.97
CA ARG A 75 -20.36 -30.84 -19.83
C ARG A 75 -19.08 -30.23 -20.41
N ALA A 76 -18.01 -31.03 -20.59
CA ALA A 76 -16.81 -30.53 -21.24
C ALA A 76 -17.02 -30.32 -22.75
N THR A 77 -17.98 -31.01 -23.36
CA THR A 77 -18.35 -30.80 -24.77
C THR A 77 -19.03 -29.45 -24.96
N ASP A 78 -19.85 -29.01 -24.01
CA ASP A 78 -20.48 -27.68 -24.03
C ASP A 78 -19.44 -26.56 -23.85
N GLU A 79 -18.45 -26.75 -22.98
CA GLU A 79 -17.32 -25.82 -22.88
C GLU A 79 -16.54 -25.75 -24.21
N LEU A 80 -16.40 -26.89 -24.90
CA LEU A 80 -15.67 -26.98 -26.17
C LEU A 80 -16.39 -26.28 -27.31
N SER A 81 -17.71 -26.41 -27.41
CA SER A 81 -18.51 -25.71 -28.41
C SER A 81 -18.44 -24.20 -28.20
N ASN A 82 -18.58 -23.75 -26.95
CA ASN A 82 -18.43 -22.35 -26.58
C ASN A 82 -17.04 -21.80 -26.93
N LEU A 83 -15.97 -22.49 -26.53
CA LEU A 83 -14.61 -22.09 -26.90
C LEU A 83 -14.40 -22.04 -28.42
N SER A 84 -14.94 -23.01 -29.16
CA SER A 84 -14.81 -23.04 -30.62
C SER A 84 -15.53 -21.87 -31.27
N SER A 85 -16.69 -21.48 -30.75
CA SER A 85 -17.42 -20.30 -31.23
C SER A 85 -16.66 -18.99 -30.96
N LEU A 86 -16.00 -18.88 -29.80
CA LEU A 86 -15.22 -17.69 -29.44
C LEU A 86 -13.99 -17.48 -30.32
N ILE A 87 -13.31 -18.58 -30.69
CA ILE A 87 -12.11 -18.52 -31.53
C ILE A 87 -12.48 -18.53 -33.02
N SER A 88 -13.74 -18.80 -33.37
CA SER A 88 -14.18 -18.82 -34.76
C SER A 88 -13.95 -17.45 -35.42
N GLY A 89 -13.26 -17.44 -36.56
CA GLY A 89 -12.87 -16.21 -37.27
C GLY A 89 -11.56 -15.58 -36.84
N LEU A 90 -10.86 -16.11 -35.83
CA LEU A 90 -9.50 -15.66 -35.49
C LEU A 90 -8.52 -15.98 -36.61
N VAL A 91 -7.82 -14.97 -37.12
CA VAL A 91 -6.74 -15.12 -38.10
C VAL A 91 -5.46 -14.55 -37.50
N LEU A 92 -4.44 -15.40 -37.33
CA LEU A 92 -3.15 -14.96 -36.81
C LEU A 92 -2.33 -14.27 -37.91
N ASN A 93 -1.66 -13.18 -37.53
CA ASN A 93 -0.73 -12.46 -38.38
C ASN A 93 0.70 -12.76 -37.94
N PHE A 94 1.38 -13.65 -38.67
CA PHE A 94 2.74 -14.07 -38.34
C PHE A 94 3.83 -13.02 -38.62
N SER A 95 3.49 -11.90 -39.26
CA SER A 95 4.44 -10.83 -39.56
C SER A 95 4.63 -9.85 -38.40
N ARG A 96 3.83 -9.96 -37.34
CA ARG A 96 3.84 -9.04 -36.20
C ARG A 96 3.85 -9.83 -34.89
N ASP A 97 4.53 -9.30 -33.88
CA ASP A 97 4.53 -9.87 -32.55
C ASP A 97 3.31 -9.45 -31.74
N ASP A 98 2.94 -10.29 -30.77
CA ASP A 98 1.85 -10.03 -29.83
C ASP A 98 2.16 -8.81 -28.96
N GLU A 99 1.15 -7.97 -28.70
CA GLU A 99 1.28 -6.73 -27.93
C GLU A 99 0.47 -6.80 -26.63
N TRP A 100 0.90 -6.04 -25.62
CA TRP A 100 0.09 -5.83 -24.40
C TRP A 100 -0.81 -4.62 -24.56
N THR A 101 -2.06 -4.75 -24.14
CA THR A 101 -3.06 -3.68 -24.11
C THR A 101 -3.49 -3.38 -22.68
N TRP A 102 -3.64 -2.09 -22.40
CA TRP A 102 -4.04 -1.55 -21.11
C TRP A 102 -5.47 -1.00 -21.18
N SER A 103 -6.38 -1.50 -20.35
CA SER A 103 -7.81 -1.18 -20.46
C SER A 103 -8.21 0.18 -19.86
N LEU A 104 -7.34 0.82 -19.05
CA LEU A 104 -7.69 2.10 -18.41
C LEU A 104 -7.51 3.33 -19.30
N GLU A 105 -6.84 3.20 -20.43
CA GLU A 105 -6.55 4.31 -21.35
C GLU A 105 -7.01 3.95 -22.75
N ALA A 106 -7.69 4.87 -23.43
CA ALA A 106 -8.18 4.65 -24.79
C ALA A 106 -7.04 4.40 -25.80
N SER A 107 -5.81 4.82 -25.48
CA SER A 107 -4.62 4.54 -26.28
C SER A 107 -4.15 3.09 -26.20
N GLY A 108 -4.64 2.31 -25.23
CA GLY A 108 -4.16 0.95 -24.94
C GLY A 108 -2.76 0.90 -24.32
N GLY A 109 -2.10 2.04 -24.11
CA GLY A 109 -0.76 2.12 -23.54
C GLY A 109 -0.77 2.13 -22.01
N PHE A 110 0.17 1.42 -21.41
CA PHE A 110 0.34 1.44 -19.95
C PHE A 110 0.75 2.84 -19.46
N SER A 111 0.04 3.34 -18.45
CA SER A 111 0.35 4.60 -17.80
C SER A 111 0.30 4.46 -16.28
N VAL A 112 1.42 4.77 -15.62
CA VAL A 112 1.51 4.83 -14.15
C VAL A 112 0.48 5.81 -13.56
N GLN A 113 0.16 6.87 -14.29
CA GLN A 113 -0.82 7.86 -13.85
C GLN A 113 -2.23 7.24 -13.75
N SER A 114 -2.63 6.46 -14.76
CA SER A 114 -3.95 5.79 -14.79
C SER A 114 -4.07 4.75 -13.67
N LEU A 115 -3.03 3.93 -13.48
CA LEU A 115 -2.97 2.94 -12.39
C LEU A 115 -3.00 3.62 -11.02
N SER A 116 -2.21 4.67 -10.83
CA SER A 116 -2.20 5.43 -9.57
C SER A 116 -3.56 6.05 -9.26
N LYS A 117 -4.29 6.55 -10.26
CA LYS A 117 -5.65 7.08 -10.07
C LYS A 117 -6.61 5.98 -9.62
N LEU A 118 -6.57 4.81 -10.26
CA LEU A 118 -7.42 3.67 -9.89
C LEU A 118 -7.10 3.15 -8.48
N ILE A 119 -5.82 3.06 -8.12
CA ILE A 119 -5.39 2.73 -6.76
C ILE A 119 -5.91 3.75 -5.76
N GLN A 120 -5.78 5.04 -6.06
CA GLN A 120 -6.30 6.11 -5.22
C GLN A 120 -7.80 5.96 -5.04
N ILE A 121 -8.58 5.84 -6.12
CA ILE A 121 -10.03 5.67 -6.07
C ILE A 121 -10.40 4.47 -5.19
N ASN A 122 -9.79 3.30 -5.39
CA ASN A 122 -10.10 2.11 -4.58
C ASN A 122 -9.63 2.24 -3.12
N MET A 123 -8.51 2.95 -2.86
CA MET A 123 -8.05 3.21 -1.49
C MET A 123 -8.94 4.22 -0.76
N PHE A 124 -9.58 5.14 -1.49
CA PHE A 124 -10.48 6.16 -0.97
C PHE A 124 -11.96 5.74 -0.99
N ALA A 125 -12.35 4.76 -1.82
CA ALA A 125 -13.71 4.22 -1.85
C ALA A 125 -14.06 3.40 -0.60
N ILE A 126 -13.05 2.93 0.14
CA ILE A 126 -13.22 2.13 1.37
C ILE A 126 -13.34 3.02 2.63
N GLU A 127 -12.98 4.30 2.57
CA GLU A 127 -12.99 5.17 3.73
C GLU A 127 -13.73 6.47 3.40
N ASP A 128 -14.90 6.59 4.02
CA ASP A 128 -15.76 7.76 4.18
C ASP A 128 -15.16 9.10 3.70
N SER A 129 -15.95 9.79 2.89
CA SER A 129 -15.81 11.18 2.43
C SER A 129 -15.44 12.21 3.53
N SER A 130 -15.45 11.81 4.81
CA SER A 130 -15.08 12.59 5.98
C SER A 130 -13.56 12.73 6.21
N LEU A 131 -12.70 11.89 5.61
CA LEU A 131 -11.24 11.96 5.80
C LEU A 131 -10.54 12.93 4.84
N SER A 132 -10.93 14.21 4.87
CA SER A 132 -10.29 15.29 4.11
C SER A 132 -8.93 15.71 4.70
N PHE A 133 -7.91 14.85 4.57
CA PHE A 133 -6.54 15.25 4.89
C PHE A 133 -6.06 16.35 3.93
N ARG A 134 -5.70 17.51 4.48
CA ARG A 134 -5.18 18.63 3.70
C ARG A 134 -3.65 18.58 3.66
N TRP A 135 -3.08 18.54 2.46
CA TRP A 135 -1.63 18.60 2.28
C TRP A 135 -1.09 19.98 2.63
N ASN A 136 -0.03 20.05 3.45
CA ASN A 136 0.60 21.30 3.85
C ASN A 136 1.91 21.53 3.08
N SER A 137 1.94 22.49 2.16
CA SER A 137 3.13 22.78 1.34
C SER A 137 4.36 23.26 2.14
N TRP A 138 4.16 23.81 3.34
CA TRP A 138 5.25 24.22 4.22
C TRP A 138 5.85 23.06 5.03
N ALA A 139 5.11 21.95 5.17
CA ALA A 139 5.61 20.76 5.86
C ALA A 139 6.44 19.90 4.89
N PRO A 140 7.60 19.38 5.32
CA PRO A 140 8.37 18.40 4.56
C PRO A 140 7.51 17.21 4.12
N ARG A 141 7.78 16.68 2.92
CA ARG A 141 7.00 15.59 2.30
C ARG A 141 6.85 14.37 3.23
N LYS A 142 7.89 13.98 3.96
CA LYS A 142 7.85 12.86 4.92
C LYS A 142 6.80 13.08 6.01
N ILE A 143 6.65 14.31 6.48
CA ILE A 143 5.72 14.68 7.53
C ILE A 143 4.29 14.69 7.00
N ASN A 144 4.06 15.19 5.77
CA ASN A 144 2.74 15.11 5.13
C ASN A 144 2.32 13.66 4.88
N ILE A 145 3.22 12.81 4.37
CA ILE A 145 2.94 11.37 4.20
C ILE A 145 2.59 10.73 5.55
N CYS A 146 3.31 11.10 6.59
CA CYS A 146 3.07 10.62 7.94
C CYS A 146 1.67 11.02 8.43
N ALA A 147 1.31 12.29 8.35
CA ALA A 147 0.01 12.79 8.78
C ALA A 147 -1.15 12.23 7.92
N TRP A 148 -0.93 12.03 6.63
CA TRP A 148 -1.87 11.31 5.75
C TRP A 148 -2.06 9.84 6.18
N ARG A 149 -0.98 9.15 6.56
CA ARG A 149 -1.09 7.80 7.14
C ARG A 149 -1.81 7.80 8.49
N VAL A 150 -1.67 8.85 9.29
CA VAL A 150 -2.43 9.04 10.54
C VAL A 150 -3.91 9.20 10.23
N SER A 151 -4.28 10.05 9.27
CA SER A 151 -5.68 10.31 8.92
C SER A 151 -6.40 9.03 8.50
N LEU A 152 -5.73 8.19 7.70
CA LEU A 152 -6.25 6.89 7.27
C LEU A 152 -6.13 5.78 8.33
N ASN A 153 -5.65 6.09 9.53
CA ASN A 153 -5.34 5.09 10.56
C ASN A 153 -4.46 3.92 10.02
N ARG A 154 -3.46 4.21 9.18
CA ARG A 154 -2.62 3.22 8.46
C ARG A 154 -1.18 3.12 8.95
N LEU A 155 -0.90 3.65 10.14
CA LEU A 155 0.42 3.52 10.75
C LEU A 155 0.64 2.09 11.29
N PRO A 156 1.91 1.63 11.38
CA PRO A 156 2.26 0.32 11.93
C PRO A 156 2.17 0.32 13.46
N LYS A 157 1.03 0.73 14.01
CA LYS A 157 0.69 0.57 15.44
C LYS A 157 0.30 -0.88 15.71
N LYS A 158 0.46 -1.34 16.94
CA LYS A 158 0.25 -2.76 17.28
C LYS A 158 -1.15 -3.26 16.92
N ASP A 159 -2.18 -2.45 17.19
CA ASP A 159 -3.56 -2.72 16.77
C ASP A 159 -3.68 -3.00 15.25
N ASN A 160 -3.06 -2.18 14.41
CA ASN A 160 -3.07 -2.40 12.95
C ASN A 160 -2.22 -3.60 12.51
N LEU A 161 -1.14 -3.90 13.22
CA LEU A 161 -0.29 -5.07 12.94
C LEU A 161 -1.02 -6.38 13.29
N MET A 162 -1.73 -6.41 14.43
CA MET A 162 -2.56 -7.55 14.83
C MET A 162 -3.69 -7.81 13.83
N ARG A 163 -4.37 -6.77 13.33
CA ARG A 163 -5.37 -6.91 12.26
C ARG A 163 -4.81 -7.49 10.95
N ARG A 164 -3.49 -7.36 10.73
CA ARG A 164 -2.79 -7.93 9.58
C ARG A 164 -2.19 -9.32 9.87
N GLY A 165 -2.55 -9.94 11.00
CA GLY A 165 -2.11 -11.28 11.37
C GLY A 165 -0.73 -11.35 12.03
N ILE A 166 -0.14 -10.22 12.42
CA ILE A 166 1.14 -10.20 13.15
C ILE A 166 0.84 -10.33 14.64
N ALA A 167 1.21 -11.47 15.23
CA ALA A 167 1.03 -11.73 16.66
C ALA A 167 1.97 -10.85 17.50
N LEU A 168 1.39 -10.04 18.38
CA LEU A 168 2.11 -9.18 19.31
C LEU A 168 1.60 -9.44 20.73
N SER A 169 2.51 -9.46 21.70
CA SER A 169 2.19 -9.91 23.06
C SER A 169 1.30 -8.95 23.87
N LEU A 170 1.29 -7.65 23.55
CA LEU A 170 0.50 -6.64 24.28
C LEU A 170 0.10 -5.47 23.37
N SER A 171 -1.20 -5.16 23.27
CA SER A 171 -1.76 -4.01 22.54
C SER A 171 -1.63 -2.68 23.29
N VAL A 172 -0.83 -2.61 24.36
CA VAL A 172 -0.67 -1.39 25.16
C VAL A 172 0.18 -0.33 24.46
N CYS A 173 -0.21 0.93 24.67
CA CYS A 173 0.44 2.14 24.18
C CYS A 173 1.91 2.22 24.60
N LEU A 174 2.80 2.51 23.64
CA LEU A 174 4.24 2.60 23.84
C LEU A 174 4.67 3.79 24.73
N PHE A 175 3.82 4.81 24.85
CA PHE A 175 4.14 5.99 25.66
C PHE A 175 3.73 5.82 27.12
N CYS A 176 2.48 5.43 27.39
CA CYS A 176 1.98 5.36 28.76
C CYS A 176 2.10 3.97 29.38
N GLY A 177 2.16 2.90 28.58
CA GLY A 177 2.17 1.51 29.04
C GLY A 177 0.90 1.07 29.78
N LYS A 178 -0.19 1.86 29.74
CA LYS A 178 -1.39 1.68 30.57
C LYS A 178 -2.66 1.40 29.79
N GLU A 179 -2.87 2.10 28.69
CA GLU A 179 -4.08 1.98 27.85
C GLU A 179 -3.75 1.30 26.53
N GLU A 180 -4.78 0.78 25.85
CA GLU A 180 -4.67 0.19 24.53
C GLU A 180 -4.23 1.22 23.47
N GLU A 181 -3.41 0.76 22.52
CA GLU A 181 -2.82 1.56 21.46
C GLU A 181 -3.84 1.86 20.36
N SER A 182 -4.58 2.95 20.52
CA SER A 182 -5.45 3.50 19.48
C SER A 182 -4.80 4.67 18.73
N ARG A 183 -5.36 5.05 17.57
CA ARG A 183 -4.93 6.22 16.80
C ARG A 183 -4.95 7.45 17.71
N ASP A 184 -6.10 7.73 18.29
CA ASP A 184 -6.30 8.95 19.06
C ASP A 184 -5.54 8.90 20.39
N HIS A 185 -5.35 7.71 20.97
CA HIS A 185 -4.54 7.57 22.18
C HIS A 185 -3.07 7.92 21.92
N CYS A 186 -2.46 7.39 20.85
CA CYS A 186 -1.06 7.66 20.52
C CYS A 186 -0.78 9.12 20.13
N PHE A 187 -1.78 9.85 19.64
CA PHE A 187 -1.58 11.23 19.17
C PHE A 187 -2.20 12.31 20.04
N LEU A 188 -3.18 12.00 20.89
CA LEU A 188 -3.89 13.00 21.70
C LEU A 188 -4.21 12.56 23.12
N LEU A 189 -4.72 11.33 23.33
CA LEU A 189 -5.33 10.97 24.63
C LEU A 189 -4.30 10.51 25.67
N CYS A 190 -3.16 9.97 25.23
CA CYS A 190 -2.08 9.54 26.12
C CYS A 190 -1.61 10.66 27.04
N LEU A 191 -1.43 10.37 28.32
CA LEU A 191 -1.01 11.35 29.33
C LEU A 191 0.29 12.08 28.97
N ILE A 192 1.29 11.34 28.46
CA ILE A 192 2.56 11.95 28.03
C ILE A 192 2.33 12.89 26.84
N ILE A 193 1.51 12.46 25.88
CA ILE A 193 1.21 13.21 24.67
C ILE A 193 0.38 14.46 25.00
N LYS A 194 -0.58 14.38 25.94
CA LYS A 194 -1.33 15.53 26.46
C LYS A 194 -0.41 16.59 27.07
N ILE A 195 0.64 16.19 27.79
CA ILE A 195 1.62 17.13 28.35
C ILE A 195 2.38 17.85 27.22
N ILE A 196 2.80 17.12 26.19
CA ILE A 196 3.47 17.70 25.01
C ILE A 196 2.54 18.71 24.33
N TRP A 197 1.30 18.32 24.04
CA TRP A 197 0.31 19.20 23.43
C TRP A 197 0.02 20.44 24.27
N LYS A 198 -0.17 20.31 25.60
CA LYS A 198 -0.34 21.47 26.50
C LYS A 198 0.80 22.50 26.37
N LYS A 199 2.05 22.03 26.25
CA LYS A 199 3.20 22.92 26.05
C LYS A 199 3.18 23.58 24.67
N VAL A 200 2.83 22.83 23.63
CA VAL A 200 2.70 23.33 22.26
C VAL A 200 1.58 24.39 22.19
N TRP A 201 0.41 24.11 22.76
CA TRP A 201 -0.73 25.04 22.83
C TRP A 201 -0.41 26.31 23.61
N SER A 202 0.23 26.18 24.78
CA SER A 202 0.69 27.33 25.57
C SER A 202 1.63 28.23 24.77
N TRP A 203 2.54 27.63 24.01
CA TRP A 203 3.46 28.39 23.17
C TRP A 203 2.78 29.08 21.99
N TRP A 204 1.66 28.54 21.49
CA TRP A 204 0.82 29.19 20.47
C TRP A 204 -0.14 30.22 21.03
N LYS A 205 -0.11 30.47 22.35
CA LYS A 205 -1.05 31.34 23.05
C LYS A 205 -2.51 30.91 22.80
N SER A 206 -2.72 29.61 22.62
CA SER A 206 -4.07 29.04 22.51
C SER A 206 -4.77 29.09 23.88
N PRO A 207 -6.10 29.18 23.92
CA PRO A 207 -6.86 29.12 25.17
C PRO A 207 -6.51 27.87 25.99
N SER A 208 -6.57 27.97 27.32
CA SER A 208 -6.22 26.88 28.24
C SER A 208 -7.06 25.61 28.08
N LEU A 209 -8.26 25.73 27.47
CA LEU A 209 -9.18 24.64 27.16
C LEU A 209 -9.11 24.17 25.70
N PHE A 210 -8.12 24.63 24.92
CA PHE A 210 -7.98 24.24 23.52
C PHE A 210 -7.55 22.77 23.40
N CYS A 211 -8.48 21.91 23.01
CA CYS A 211 -8.26 20.48 22.81
C CYS A 211 -8.96 20.02 21.52
N PRO A 212 -8.41 20.36 20.35
CA PRO A 212 -9.00 19.95 19.07
C PRO A 212 -8.93 18.43 18.90
N SER A 213 -9.88 17.87 18.13
CA SER A 213 -9.79 16.46 17.73
C SER A 213 -8.60 16.23 16.80
N LEU A 214 -8.19 14.98 16.63
CA LEU A 214 -7.09 14.65 15.73
C LEU A 214 -7.45 15.01 14.29
N ASP A 215 -8.70 14.78 13.92
CA ASP A 215 -9.22 15.10 12.60
C ASP A 215 -9.25 16.61 12.36
N ASP A 216 -9.55 17.42 13.38
CA ASP A 216 -9.47 18.89 13.29
C ASP A 216 -8.04 19.38 13.06
N ILE A 217 -7.06 18.77 13.73
CA ILE A 217 -5.64 19.06 13.53
C ILE A 217 -5.22 18.70 12.09
N LEU A 218 -5.67 17.55 11.58
CA LEU A 218 -5.32 17.04 10.26
C LEU A 218 -6.01 17.81 9.12
N LYS A 219 -7.25 18.27 9.32
CA LYS A 219 -8.00 19.11 8.37
C LYS A 219 -7.47 20.55 8.35
N GLY A 220 -6.96 21.01 9.48
CA GLY A 220 -6.50 22.38 9.67
C GLY A 220 -7.65 23.32 9.94
N ILE A 221 -8.02 23.44 11.22
CA ILE A 221 -8.99 24.43 11.71
C ILE A 221 -8.59 25.83 11.22
N SER A 222 -9.57 26.64 10.84
CA SER A 222 -9.40 28.05 10.45
C SER A 222 -8.68 28.91 11.51
N SER A 223 -8.68 28.49 12.78
CA SER A 223 -7.97 29.15 13.87
C SER A 223 -6.45 28.93 13.83
N PHE A 224 -5.95 27.96 13.06
CA PHE A 224 -4.52 27.77 12.89
C PHE A 224 -3.95 28.72 11.85
N SER A 225 -2.99 29.54 12.27
CA SER A 225 -2.07 30.14 11.30
C SER A 225 -1.33 29.03 10.54
N THR A 226 -0.95 29.28 9.28
CA THR A 226 -0.20 28.31 8.46
C THR A 226 1.05 27.80 9.20
N THR A 227 1.67 28.67 10.01
CA THR A 227 2.84 28.32 10.84
C THR A 227 2.48 27.40 12.01
N SER A 228 1.39 27.68 12.74
CA SER A 228 0.88 26.82 13.81
C SER A 228 0.50 25.45 13.28
N TRP A 229 -0.17 25.43 12.12
CA TRP A 229 -0.56 24.19 11.47
C TRP A 229 0.65 23.33 11.09
N CYS A 230 1.72 23.92 10.54
CA CYS A 230 2.97 23.18 10.29
C CYS A 230 3.55 22.55 11.56
N GLN A 231 3.51 23.27 12.67
CA GLN A 231 4.10 22.80 13.93
C GLN A 231 3.28 21.68 14.55
N SER A 232 1.96 21.61 14.31
CA SER A 232 1.14 20.44 14.64
C SER A 232 1.69 19.19 13.96
N PHE A 233 2.01 19.29 12.67
CA PHE A 233 2.54 18.19 11.87
C PHE A 233 3.92 17.72 12.35
N TYR A 234 4.81 18.65 12.72
CA TYR A 234 6.09 18.30 13.35
C TYR A 234 5.90 17.60 14.70
N THR A 235 4.90 18.02 15.48
CA THR A 235 4.58 17.41 16.78
C THR A 235 4.07 15.98 16.58
N LEU A 236 3.15 15.76 15.63
CA LEU A 236 2.66 14.42 15.25
C LEU A 236 3.81 13.50 14.79
N TYR A 237 4.70 14.00 13.92
CA TYR A 237 5.86 13.26 13.44
C TYR A 237 6.84 12.90 14.57
N ALA A 238 7.12 13.85 15.46
CA ALA A 238 8.00 13.63 16.60
C ALA A 238 7.41 12.59 17.57
N CYS A 239 6.12 12.66 17.88
CA CYS A 239 5.45 11.64 18.70
C CYS A 239 5.69 10.24 18.12
N LEU A 240 5.53 10.06 16.80
CA LEU A 240 5.79 8.77 16.16
C LEU A 240 7.25 8.33 16.22
N PHE A 241 8.19 9.18 15.82
CA PHE A 241 9.60 8.80 15.74
C PHE A 241 10.17 8.39 17.10
N TYR A 242 9.82 9.12 18.16
CA TYR A 242 10.27 8.80 19.51
C TYR A 242 9.48 7.66 20.15
N GLY A 243 8.22 7.44 19.75
CA GLY A 243 7.40 6.32 20.24
C GLY A 243 7.70 4.98 19.59
N THR A 244 8.10 4.96 18.31
CA THR A 244 8.21 3.72 17.50
C THR A 244 9.64 3.34 17.12
N TYR A 245 10.58 4.30 17.02
CA TYR A 245 11.95 4.07 16.53
C TYR A 245 13.01 4.72 17.43
N GLY A 246 12.92 4.50 18.75
CA GLY A 246 13.92 4.93 19.73
C GLY A 246 15.30 4.27 19.60
N GLY A 247 15.80 4.03 18.38
CA GLY A 247 17.04 3.30 18.14
C GLY A 247 17.84 3.64 16.87
N GLY A 248 17.40 4.54 15.98
CA GLY A 248 18.17 4.76 14.75
C GLY A 248 17.85 6.06 14.05
N GLU A 249 18.90 6.80 13.69
CA GLU A 249 18.90 8.03 12.89
C GLU A 249 18.55 9.34 13.62
N THR A 250 19.45 9.74 14.50
CA THR A 250 19.67 11.14 14.95
C THR A 250 20.08 12.11 13.82
N ARG A 251 20.13 11.68 12.55
CA ARG A 251 20.78 12.41 11.45
C ARG A 251 19.97 13.55 10.85
N PHE A 252 18.70 13.76 11.22
CA PHE A 252 17.96 14.95 10.78
C PHE A 252 18.28 16.21 11.60
N CYS A 253 18.96 16.08 12.76
CA CYS A 253 19.38 17.20 13.59
C CYS A 253 20.67 17.90 13.10
N THR A 254 21.28 17.45 12.00
CA THR A 254 22.54 18.05 11.49
C THR A 254 22.31 19.22 10.53
N HIS A 255 21.10 19.45 10.03
CA HIS A 255 20.78 20.71 9.36
C HIS A 255 20.48 21.80 10.38
N LYS A 256 21.33 22.84 10.40
CA LYS A 256 21.21 24.00 11.30
C LYS A 256 19.75 24.48 11.36
N PRO A 257 19.11 24.49 12.53
CA PRO A 257 17.75 24.96 12.68
C PRO A 257 17.68 26.46 12.34
N LYS A 258 16.98 26.81 11.25
CA LYS A 258 16.93 28.19 10.74
C LYS A 258 16.14 29.18 11.61
N THR A 259 15.43 28.73 12.65
CA THR A 259 14.63 29.62 13.51
C THR A 259 14.70 29.24 15.00
N ARG A 260 14.64 30.25 15.90
CA ARG A 260 14.57 30.08 17.38
C ARG A 260 13.45 29.14 17.83
N ARG A 261 12.43 28.96 16.99
CA ARG A 261 11.23 28.15 17.24
C ARG A 261 11.43 26.67 16.93
N HIS A 262 12.28 26.33 15.94
CA HIS A 262 12.68 24.95 15.65
C HIS A 262 13.54 24.36 16.77
N GLN A 263 14.40 25.20 17.37
CA GLN A 263 15.24 24.82 18.51
C GLN A 263 14.44 24.42 19.75
N PHE A 264 13.19 24.89 19.88
CA PHE A 264 12.32 24.62 21.03
C PHE A 264 11.74 23.20 21.02
N VAL A 265 11.30 22.69 19.87
CA VAL A 265 10.84 21.29 19.78
C VAL A 265 12.01 20.36 20.07
N THR A 266 13.20 20.62 19.50
CA THR A 266 14.41 19.85 19.81
C THR A 266 14.82 19.99 21.30
N ARG A 267 14.63 21.17 21.92
CA ARG A 267 14.93 21.40 23.35
C ARG A 267 13.88 20.81 24.30
N ILE A 268 12.59 20.86 24.02
CA ILE A 268 11.55 20.20 24.83
C ILE A 268 11.79 18.69 24.85
N PHE A 269 12.09 18.10 23.70
CA PHE A 269 12.43 16.69 23.60
C PHE A 269 13.76 16.39 24.32
N SER A 270 14.79 17.23 24.18
CA SER A 270 16.06 17.07 24.89
C SER A 270 15.95 17.25 26.41
N LEU A 271 15.08 18.14 26.92
CA LEU A 271 14.94 18.44 28.34
C LEU A 271 14.14 17.36 29.10
N HIS A 272 13.15 16.71 28.46
CA HIS A 272 12.36 15.66 29.11
C HIS A 272 12.88 14.24 28.89
N PHE A 273 13.62 13.97 27.82
CA PHE A 273 14.14 12.63 27.51
C PHE A 273 15.64 12.45 27.83
N LYS A 274 16.31 13.44 28.44
CA LYS A 274 17.70 13.31 28.95
C LYS A 274 17.88 12.18 29.98
N GLY A 275 16.80 11.68 30.57
CA GLY A 275 16.81 10.53 31.48
C GLY A 275 16.63 9.16 30.81
N CYS A 276 16.40 9.07 29.49
CA CYS A 276 16.14 7.79 28.81
C CYS A 276 17.42 7.06 28.34
N HIS A 277 18.60 7.61 28.63
CA HIS A 277 19.87 6.90 28.39
C HIS A 277 20.00 5.64 29.26
N SER A 278 19.31 5.58 30.41
CA SER A 278 19.29 4.40 31.28
C SER A 278 18.29 3.32 30.85
N PHE A 279 17.27 3.66 30.05
CA PHE A 279 16.30 2.68 29.52
C PHE A 279 16.88 1.87 28.35
N GLY A 280 17.74 2.49 27.53
CA GLY A 280 18.54 1.77 26.53
C GLY A 280 19.56 0.81 27.16
N HIS A 281 20.02 1.10 28.38
CA HIS A 281 20.99 0.25 29.09
C HIS A 281 20.34 -0.97 29.77
N GLN A 282 19.09 -0.86 30.24
CA GLN A 282 18.34 -2.02 30.76
C GLN A 282 17.85 -2.97 29.66
N ILE A 283 17.62 -2.47 28.44
CA ILE A 283 17.35 -3.34 27.28
C ILE A 283 18.65 -3.93 26.70
N GLY A 284 19.78 -3.22 26.80
CA GLY A 284 21.10 -3.74 26.42
C GLY A 284 21.68 -4.80 27.36
N LEU A 285 21.24 -4.85 28.63
CA LEU A 285 21.69 -5.87 29.58
C LEU A 285 20.85 -7.17 29.51
N LEU A 286 19.63 -7.11 28.95
CA LEU A 286 18.85 -8.31 28.63
C LEU A 286 19.23 -8.95 27.29
N SER A 287 20.12 -8.33 26.49
CA SER A 287 20.58 -8.84 25.19
C SER A 287 22.00 -9.41 25.18
N THR A 288 22.63 -9.65 26.35
CA THR A 288 23.92 -10.39 26.42
C THR A 288 23.75 -11.88 26.72
N GLY A 289 22.52 -12.36 26.90
CA GLY A 289 22.22 -13.79 26.90
C GLY A 289 21.85 -14.25 25.49
N SER A 290 22.87 -14.67 24.73
CA SER A 290 22.78 -15.65 23.63
C SER A 290 21.59 -15.49 22.69
N TYR A 291 21.72 -14.80 21.55
CA TYR A 291 21.21 -15.16 20.21
C TYR A 291 21.44 -13.96 19.27
N GLY A 292 21.90 -14.26 18.05
CA GLY A 292 22.59 -13.35 17.14
C GLY A 292 21.83 -12.10 16.68
N THR A 293 22.63 -11.09 16.37
CA THR A 293 22.30 -9.86 15.65
C THR A 293 21.49 -10.11 14.38
N ILE A 294 20.23 -9.67 14.35
CA ILE A 294 19.49 -9.44 13.09
C ILE A 294 19.31 -7.94 12.93
N GLY A 295 20.19 -7.33 12.12
CA GLY A 295 20.05 -5.96 11.67
C GLY A 295 18.90 -5.83 10.68
N PHE A 296 17.82 -5.15 11.05
CA PHE A 296 16.79 -4.74 10.10
C PHE A 296 17.30 -3.58 9.23
N ARG A 297 17.93 -3.93 8.10
CA ARG A 297 17.98 -3.06 6.93
C ARG A 297 16.56 -2.96 6.39
N VAL A 298 15.89 -1.83 6.63
CA VAL A 298 14.63 -1.50 5.96
C VAL A 298 14.95 -1.26 4.49
N LEU A 299 14.70 -2.27 3.66
CA LEU A 299 14.54 -2.11 2.23
C LEU A 299 13.32 -1.22 2.01
N VAL A 300 13.59 -0.04 1.44
CA VAL A 300 12.58 0.84 0.87
C VAL A 300 12.03 0.14 -0.38
N PHE A 301 10.76 -0.24 -0.33
CA PHE A 301 9.90 -0.45 -1.49
C PHE A 301 8.58 0.32 -1.24
#